data_AF-A0A4D7JIV3-F1
#
_entry.id   AF-A0A4D7JIV3-F1
#
_cell.length_a   1.000
_cell.length_b   1.000
_cell.length_c   1.000
_cell.angle_alpha   90.00
_cell.angle_beta   90.00
_cell.angle_gamma   90.00
#
_symmetry.space_group_name_H-M   'P 1'
#
loop_
_entity.id
_entity.type
_entity.pdbx_description
1 polymer ?
#
loop_
_entity_poly.entity_id
_entity_poly.type
_entity_poly.pdbx_seq_one_letter_code
_entity_poly.pdbx_strand_id
1 'polypeptide(L)'
;MSRARIIDIYMAELKKPGSHIDLIKKDMETKGLPDDEVRAIIKYIEAQLKKDAKTKAENSKANKIFISGIIIFISGLILSFVNYRDVILNSHYSIIFYIPLILGIILIIKGIPKK
;
A
#
# COMPACT_ATOMS: atom_id res chain seq x y z
N MET A 1 -21.67 -22.67 16.70
CA MET A 1 -20.94 -21.87 15.68
C MET A 1 -19.47 -21.82 16.06
N SER A 2 -18.53 -21.79 15.11
CA SER A 2 -17.10 -21.61 15.40
C SER A 2 -16.77 -20.12 15.58
N ARG A 3 -15.93 -19.79 16.58
CA ARG A 3 -15.46 -18.42 16.87
C ARG A 3 -14.87 -17.72 15.64
N ALA A 4 -14.18 -18.46 14.77
CA ALA A 4 -13.61 -17.93 13.53
C ALA A 4 -14.69 -17.39 12.57
N ARG A 5 -15.81 -18.11 12.43
CA ARG A 5 -16.90 -17.70 11.53
C ARG A 5 -17.63 -16.45 12.03
N ILE A 6 -17.68 -16.26 13.35
CA ILE A 6 -18.26 -15.05 13.97
C ILE A 6 -17.40 -13.83 13.63
N ILE A 7 -16.07 -13.97 13.74
CA ILE A 7 -15.11 -12.90 13.40
C ILE A 7 -15.22 -12.52 11.92
N ASP A 8 -15.31 -13.51 11.02
CA ASP A 8 -15.40 -13.25 9.57
C ASP A 8 -16.67 -12.46 9.20
N ILE A 9 -17.82 -12.81 9.79
CA ILE A 9 -19.09 -12.12 9.56
C ILE A 9 -18.98 -10.66 10.01
N TYR A 10 -18.48 -10.41 11.21
CA TYR A 10 -18.35 -9.05 11.74
C TYR A 10 -17.26 -8.23 11.03
N MET A 11 -16.18 -8.86 10.56
CA MET A 11 -15.19 -8.20 9.70
C MET A 11 -15.79 -7.81 8.34
N ALA A 12 -16.68 -8.63 7.77
CA ALA A 12 -17.39 -8.27 6.54
C ALA A 12 -18.39 -7.13 6.77
N GLU A 13 -19.06 -7.12 7.92
CA GLU A 13 -19.98 -6.06 8.33
C GLU A 13 -19.27 -4.71 8.50
N LEU A 14 -18.06 -4.68 9.08
CA LEU A 14 -17.25 -3.45 9.25
C LEU A 14 -16.75 -2.85 7.95
N LYS A 15 -16.80 -3.60 6.84
CA LYS A 15 -16.46 -3.07 5.51
C LYS A 15 -17.62 -2.30 4.88
N LYS A 16 -18.84 -2.39 5.44
CA LYS A 16 -20.00 -1.64 4.95
C LYS A 16 -19.96 -0.18 5.45
N PRO A 17 -20.34 0.80 4.63
CA PRO A 17 -20.43 2.19 5.07
C PRO A 17 -21.44 2.36 6.21
N GLY A 18 -21.06 3.09 7.27
CA GLY A 18 -21.90 3.32 8.46
C GLY A 18 -21.82 2.24 9.54
N SER A 19 -20.98 1.22 9.36
CA SER A 19 -20.74 0.19 10.39
C SER A 19 -19.69 0.66 11.40
N HIS A 20 -19.97 0.44 12.69
CA HIS A 20 -19.10 0.85 13.81
C HIS A 20 -18.86 -0.32 14.76
N ILE A 21 -17.67 -0.37 15.36
CA ILE A 21 -17.30 -1.41 16.33
C ILE A 21 -18.27 -1.43 17.52
N ASP A 22 -18.78 -0.27 17.93
CA ASP A 22 -19.76 -0.16 19.01
C ASP A 22 -21.09 -0.86 18.70
N LEU A 23 -21.51 -0.86 17.42
CA LEU A 23 -22.72 -1.57 16.98
C LEU A 23 -22.51 -3.09 17.03
N ILE A 24 -21.31 -3.54 16.70
CA ILE A 24 -20.94 -4.96 16.73
C ILE A 24 -20.80 -5.46 18.15
N LYS A 25 -20.22 -4.64 19.04
CA LYS A 25 -20.21 -4.91 20.48
C LYS A 25 -21.62 -5.14 21.01
N LYS A 26 -22.51 -4.19 20.72
CA LYS A 26 -23.91 -4.26 21.15
C LYS A 26 -24.63 -5.49 20.58
N ASP A 27 -24.37 -5.84 19.33
CA ASP A 27 -24.96 -7.04 18.69
C ASP A 27 -24.42 -8.36 19.28
N MET A 28 -23.15 -8.40 19.71
CA MET A 28 -22.60 -9.57 20.40
C MET A 28 -23.14 -9.71 21.83
N GLU A 29 -23.31 -8.59 22.53
CA GLU A 29 -23.92 -8.54 23.87
C GLU A 29 -25.41 -8.96 23.83
N THR A 30 -26.19 -8.50 22.84
CA THR A 30 -27.61 -8.90 22.69
C THR A 30 -27.77 -10.37 22.30
N LYS A 31 -26.76 -10.97 21.67
CA LYS A 31 -26.69 -12.40 21.35
C LYS A 31 -26.27 -13.28 22.54
N GLY A 32 -26.03 -12.67 23.70
CA GLY A 32 -25.70 -13.38 24.93
C GLY A 32 -24.28 -13.93 24.98
N LEU A 33 -23.34 -13.35 24.21
CA LEU A 33 -21.93 -13.72 24.36
C LEU A 33 -21.40 -13.25 25.72
N PRO A 34 -20.54 -14.05 26.37
CA PRO A 34 -19.82 -13.64 27.57
C PRO A 34 -18.99 -12.37 27.34
N ASP A 35 -18.97 -11.46 28.31
CA ASP A 35 -18.33 -10.12 28.19
C ASP A 35 -16.81 -10.23 27.91
N ASP A 36 -16.16 -11.28 28.44
CA ASP A 36 -14.77 -11.64 28.19
C ASP A 36 -14.54 -12.11 26.74
N GLU A 37 -15.45 -12.88 26.17
CA GLU A 37 -15.39 -13.29 24.75
C GLU A 37 -15.59 -12.09 23.82
N VAL A 38 -16.56 -11.23 24.11
CA VAL A 38 -16.82 -10.01 23.32
C VAL A 38 -15.58 -9.12 23.29
N ARG A 39 -14.94 -8.88 24.46
CA ARG A 39 -13.71 -8.09 24.55
C ARG A 39 -12.57 -8.72 23.74
N ALA A 40 -12.40 -10.04 23.82
CA ALA A 40 -11.35 -10.75 23.09
C ALA A 40 -11.56 -10.64 21.56
N ILE A 41 -12.80 -10.81 21.09
CA ILE A 41 -13.17 -10.72 19.67
C ILE A 41 -12.94 -9.29 19.16
N ILE A 42 -13.39 -8.26 19.87
CA ILE A 42 -13.20 -6.88 19.46
C ILE A 42 -11.73 -6.52 19.38
N LYS A 43 -10.94 -6.89 20.40
CA LYS A 43 -9.50 -6.66 20.41
C LYS A 43 -8.81 -7.29 19.20
N TYR A 44 -9.23 -8.50 18.81
CA TYR A 44 -8.72 -9.17 17.62
C TYR A 44 -9.09 -8.42 16.34
N ILE A 45 -10.36 -8.03 16.19
CA ILE A 45 -10.86 -7.27 15.04
C ILE A 45 -10.11 -5.93 14.89
N GLU A 46 -9.93 -5.19 15.98
CA GLU A 46 -9.18 -3.93 15.98
C GLU A 46 -7.73 -4.12 15.53
N ALA A 47 -7.06 -5.16 16.05
CA ALA A 47 -5.69 -5.49 15.66
C ALA A 47 -5.60 -5.80 14.16
N GLN A 48 -6.56 -6.58 13.64
CA GLN A 48 -6.62 -6.93 12.23
C GLN A 48 -6.90 -5.72 11.34
N LEU A 49 -7.83 -4.83 11.72
CA LEU A 49 -8.11 -3.59 11.00
C LEU A 49 -6.89 -2.66 10.95
N LYS A 50 -6.17 -2.52 12.07
CA LYS A 50 -4.92 -1.74 12.12
C LYS A 50 -3.86 -2.33 11.20
N LYS A 51 -3.71 -3.66 11.19
CA LYS A 51 -2.77 -4.38 10.32
C LYS A 51 -3.13 -4.19 8.85
N ASP A 52 -4.40 -4.32 8.48
CA ASP A 52 -4.88 -4.13 7.12
C ASP A 52 -4.69 -2.68 6.65
N ALA A 53 -5.00 -1.70 7.52
CA ALA A 53 -4.81 -0.28 7.23
C ALA A 53 -3.32 0.06 7.03
N LYS A 54 -2.45 -0.46 7.89
CA LYS A 54 -0.99 -0.29 7.77
C LYS A 54 -0.48 -0.90 6.47
N THR A 55 -0.88 -2.13 6.15
CA THR A 55 -0.49 -2.83 4.93
C THR A 55 -0.96 -2.07 3.68
N LYS A 56 -2.20 -1.57 3.67
CA LYS A 56 -2.72 -0.73 2.58
C LYS A 56 -1.94 0.58 2.44
N ALA A 57 -1.60 1.24 3.55
CA ALA A 57 -0.83 2.47 3.54
C ALA A 57 0.60 2.24 3.00
N GLU A 58 1.24 1.16 3.43
CA GLU A 58 2.56 0.75 2.94
C GLU A 58 2.53 0.40 1.45
N ASN A 59 1.54 -0.37 0.99
CA ASN A 59 1.35 -0.70 -0.42
C ASN A 59 1.04 0.53 -1.28
N SER A 60 0.21 1.46 -0.78
CA SER A 60 -0.08 2.73 -1.47
C SER A 60 1.18 3.58 -1.61
N LYS A 61 1.99 3.67 -0.55
CA LYS A 61 3.28 4.37 -0.58
C LYS A 61 4.27 3.71 -1.55
N ALA A 62 4.39 2.38 -1.52
CA ALA A 62 5.23 1.62 -2.45
C ALA A 62 4.81 1.87 -3.91
N ASN A 63 3.50 1.82 -4.20
CA ASN A 63 2.97 2.09 -5.53
C ASN A 63 3.27 3.52 -6.00
N LYS A 64 3.14 4.52 -5.13
CA LYS A 64 3.51 5.91 -5.46
C LYS A 64 5.00 6.05 -5.81
N ILE A 65 5.88 5.39 -5.05
CA ILE A 65 7.32 5.38 -5.30
C ILE A 65 7.64 4.70 -6.64
N PHE A 66 6.99 3.56 -6.91
CA PHE A 66 7.12 2.84 -8.18
C PHE A 66 6.72 3.69 -9.38
N ILE A 67 5.53 4.32 -9.33
CA ILE A 67 5.03 5.20 -10.39
C ILE A 67 5.97 6.39 -10.61
N SER A 68 6.46 7.00 -9.52
CA SER A 68 7.42 8.11 -9.60
C SER A 68 8.72 7.67 -10.27
N GLY A 69 9.21 6.46 -9.95
CA GLY A 69 10.38 5.88 -10.59
C GLY A 69 10.20 5.65 -12.09
N ILE A 70 9.02 5.15 -12.52
CA ILE A 70 8.67 5.00 -13.94
C ILE A 70 8.71 6.34 -14.65
N ILE A 71 8.08 7.37 -14.10
CA ILE A 71 8.05 8.72 -14.71
C ILE A 71 9.47 9.23 -14.91
N ILE A 72 10.30 9.16 -13.86
CA ILE A 72 11.69 9.62 -13.90
C ILE A 72 12.52 8.83 -14.92
N PHE A 73 12.34 7.50 -14.98
CA PHE A 73 13.00 6.64 -15.94
C PHE A 73 12.64 7.00 -17.39
N ILE A 74 11.35 7.19 -17.68
CA ILE A 74 10.87 7.59 -19.01
C ILE A 74 11.40 8.97 -19.40
N SER A 75 11.38 9.94 -18.48
CA SER A 75 11.99 11.25 -18.71
C SER A 75 13.48 11.14 -19.01
N GLY A 76 14.20 10.26 -18.31
CA GLY A 76 15.60 9.94 -18.58
C GLY A 76 15.84 9.34 -19.96
N LEU A 77 14.95 8.43 -20.41
CA LEU A 77 15.00 7.88 -21.77
C LEU A 77 14.81 8.97 -22.83
N ILE A 78 13.83 9.86 -22.64
CA ILE A 78 13.56 10.97 -23.57
C ILE A 78 14.77 11.90 -23.64
N LEU A 79 15.32 12.30 -22.49
CA LEU A 79 16.50 13.16 -22.43
C LEU A 79 17.72 12.49 -23.07
N SER A 80 17.91 11.19 -22.85
CA SER A 80 19.00 10.43 -23.46
C SER A 80 18.84 10.34 -24.98
N PHE A 81 17.61 10.19 -25.48
CA PHE A 81 17.33 10.13 -26.91
C PHE A 81 17.51 11.48 -27.62
N VAL A 82 17.07 12.58 -26.98
CA VAL A 82 17.32 13.95 -27.47
C VAL A 82 18.82 14.23 -27.52
N ASN A 83 19.54 13.93 -26.43
CA ASN A 83 20.98 14.15 -26.37
C ASN A 83 21.78 13.21 -27.28
N TYR A 84 21.30 12.01 -27.60
CA TYR A 84 22.01 11.14 -28.56
C TYR A 84 22.21 11.83 -29.93
N ARG A 85 21.31 12.75 -30.33
CA ARG A 85 21.50 13.55 -31.56
C ARG A 85 22.55 14.65 -31.40
N ASP A 86 22.67 15.26 -30.22
CA ASP A 86 23.61 16.37 -29.94
C ASP A 86 24.99 15.89 -29.44
N VAL A 87 25.08 14.74 -28.78
CA VAL A 87 26.34 14.14 -28.28
C VAL A 87 27.23 13.63 -29.43
N ILE A 88 26.66 13.27 -30.57
CA ILE A 88 27.42 13.03 -31.81
C ILE A 88 28.14 14.32 -32.28
N LEU A 89 27.66 15.50 -31.88
CA LEU A 89 28.19 16.81 -32.29
C LEU A 89 29.09 17.48 -31.25
N ASN A 90 28.93 17.25 -29.93
CA ASN A 90 29.76 17.86 -28.87
C ASN A 90 29.97 16.93 -27.66
N SER A 91 31.22 16.49 -27.42
CA SER A 91 31.55 15.31 -26.60
C SER A 91 31.82 15.51 -25.09
N HIS A 92 31.46 16.65 -24.48
CA HIS A 92 32.01 17.00 -23.15
C HIS A 92 31.14 16.70 -21.92
N TYR A 93 29.86 16.29 -22.04
CA TYR A 93 28.96 16.14 -20.87
C TYR A 93 28.04 14.90 -20.85
N SER A 94 28.43 13.79 -21.49
CA SER A 94 27.54 12.64 -21.71
C SER A 94 27.04 11.91 -20.45
N ILE A 95 27.74 12.00 -19.31
CA ILE A 95 27.42 11.23 -18.09
C ILE A 95 26.17 11.76 -17.35
N ILE A 96 25.93 13.07 -17.38
CA ILE A 96 24.85 13.71 -16.60
C ILE A 96 23.46 13.26 -17.09
N PHE A 97 23.35 12.94 -18.38
CA PHE A 97 22.09 12.53 -19.01
C PHE A 97 21.58 11.15 -18.57
N TYR A 98 22.45 10.30 -18.01
CA TYR A 98 22.07 8.98 -17.52
C TYR A 98 21.60 8.98 -16.06
N ILE A 99 21.79 10.08 -15.32
CA ILE A 99 21.40 10.19 -13.90
C ILE A 99 19.90 9.91 -13.70
N PRO A 100 18.97 10.49 -14.49
CA PRO A 100 17.54 10.21 -14.34
C PRO A 100 17.19 8.75 -14.63
N LEU A 101 17.86 8.09 -15.58
CA LEU A 101 17.65 6.66 -15.86
C LEU A 101 17.99 5.79 -14.64
N ILE A 102 19.17 6.00 -14.08
CA ILE A 102 19.65 5.23 -12.91
C ILE A 102 18.74 5.50 -11.71
N LEU A 103 18.39 6.77 -11.45
CA LEU A 103 17.52 7.15 -10.34
C LEU A 103 16.12 6.53 -10.49
N GLY A 104 15.57 6.53 -11.70
CA GLY A 104 14.30 5.90 -12.03
C GLY A 104 14.31 4.40 -11.72
N ILE A 105 15.34 3.66 -12.15
CA ILE A 105 15.50 2.23 -11.87
C ILE A 105 15.55 1.96 -10.35
N ILE A 106 16.32 2.75 -9.59
CA ILE A 106 16.42 2.60 -8.14
C ILE A 106 15.05 2.77 -7.46
N LEU A 107 14.28 3.77 -7.89
CA LEU A 107 12.95 4.04 -7.35
C LEU A 107 11.95 2.94 -7.73
N ILE A 108 12.01 2.42 -8.95
CA ILE A 108 11.21 1.27 -9.39
C ILE A 108 11.48 0.08 -8.48
N ILE A 109 12.74 -0.31 -8.28
CA ILE A 109 13.12 -1.45 -7.44
C ILE A 109 12.66 -1.24 -5.99
N LYS A 110 12.84 -0.04 -5.44
CA LYS A 110 12.38 0.30 -4.08
C LYS A 110 10.86 0.34 -3.94
N GLY A 111 10.14 0.62 -5.02
CA GLY A 111 8.68 0.70 -5.06
C GLY A 111 7.98 -0.64 -5.30
N ILE A 112 8.71 -1.72 -5.59
CA ILE A 112 8.11 -3.05 -5.74
C ILE A 112 7.47 -3.46 -4.41
N PRO A 113 6.14 -3.69 -4.37
CA PRO A 113 5.50 -4.16 -3.15
C PRO A 113 6.04 -5.55 -2.82
N LYS A 114 6.64 -5.68 -1.63
CA LYS A 114 7.06 -6.99 -1.12
C LYS A 114 5.79 -7.79 -0.81
N LYS A 115 5.64 -8.94 -1.48
CA LYS A 115 4.57 -9.91 -1.21
C LYS A 115 4.71 -10.49 0.19
#